data_AF-A0A4U9DAM3-F1
#
_entry.id   AF-A0A4U9DAM3-F1
#
_cell.length_a   1.000
_cell.length_b   1.000
_cell.length_c   1.000
_cell.angle_alpha   90.00
_cell.angle_beta   90.00
_cell.angle_gamma   90.00
#
_symmetry.space_group_name_H-M   'P 1'
#
loop_
_entity.id
_entity.type
_entity.pdbx_description
1 polymer ?
#
loop_
_entity_poly.entity_id
_entity_poly.type
_entity_poly.pdbx_seq_one_letter_code
_entity_poly.pdbx_strand_id
1 'polypeptide(L)'
;MEVQRLFLALPLFIRRRIAAKMRANSTAANSSKSMDIMDVNPQAVTAILEKHHVQWLIHGHTHRPAIHQIEANGMPAFRVVLGAWHSEGSMVKVTKDDVELIPFPF
;
A
#
# COMPACT_ATOMS: atom_id res chain seq x y z
N MET A 1 6.66 21.73 -8.73
CA MET A 1 7.79 21.76 -9.70
C MET A 1 9.05 22.47 -9.18
N GLU A 2 8.95 23.43 -8.25
CA GLU A 2 10.11 24.25 -7.84
C GLU A 2 11.07 23.58 -6.84
N VAL A 3 10.55 22.77 -5.91
CA VAL A 3 11.34 22.14 -4.84
C VAL A 3 12.34 21.12 -5.38
N GLN A 4 11.97 20.36 -6.42
CA GLN A 4 12.84 19.33 -7.00
C GLN A 4 14.07 19.94 -7.68
N ARG A 5 13.90 21.06 -8.41
CA ARG A 5 15.03 21.76 -9.05
C ARG A 5 16.00 22.31 -8.01
N LEU A 6 15.48 22.95 -6.96
CA LEU A 6 16.31 23.49 -5.88
C LEU A 6 17.05 22.38 -5.12
N PHE A 7 16.39 21.26 -4.83
CA PHE A 7 17.01 20.11 -4.19
C PHE A 7 18.12 19.49 -5.04
N LEU A 8 17.91 19.37 -6.35
CA LEU A 8 18.91 18.82 -7.27
C LEU A 8 20.10 19.77 -7.49
N ALA A 9 19.92 21.08 -7.31
CA ALA A 9 21.01 22.05 -7.34
C ALA A 9 21.95 21.98 -6.11
N LEU A 10 21.56 21.28 -5.04
CA LEU A 10 22.40 21.11 -3.86
C LEU A 10 23.56 20.13 -4.13
N PRO A 11 24.76 20.40 -3.56
CA PRO A 11 25.86 19.45 -3.54
C PRO A 11 25.46 18.06 -3.03
N LEU A 12 26.07 17.01 -3.59
CA LEU A 12 25.71 15.61 -3.30
C LEU A 12 25.74 15.29 -1.79
N PHE A 13 26.73 15.80 -1.05
CA PHE A 13 26.84 15.55 0.38
C PHE A 13 25.65 16.14 1.18
N ILE A 14 25.12 17.29 0.75
CA ILE A 14 23.95 17.92 1.36
C ILE A 14 22.71 17.09 1.07
N ARG A 15 22.50 16.66 -0.18
CA ARG A 15 21.40 15.78 -0.56
C ARG A 15 21.42 14.47 0.23
N ARG A 16 22.60 13.87 0.42
CA ARG A 16 22.78 12.65 1.24
C ARG A 16 22.45 12.89 2.71
N ARG A 17 22.84 14.03 3.30
CA ARG A 17 22.49 14.39 4.68
C ARG A 17 20.99 14.61 4.86
N ILE A 18 20.35 15.30 3.92
CA ILE A 18 18.89 15.49 3.94
C ILE A 18 18.18 14.14 3.86
N ALA A 19 18.56 13.28 2.91
CA ALA A 19 17.98 11.95 2.77
C ALA A 19 18.21 11.08 4.01
N ALA A 20 19.40 11.14 4.63
CA ALA A 20 19.68 10.42 5.87
C ALA A 20 18.81 10.90 7.03
N LYS A 21 18.63 12.22 7.17
CA LYS A 21 17.74 12.82 8.17
C LYS A 21 16.28 12.44 7.93
N MET A 22 15.82 12.47 6.68
CA MET A 22 14.46 12.03 6.31
C MET A 22 14.25 10.55 6.63
N ARG A 23 15.23 9.68 6.33
CA ARG A 23 15.16 8.25 6.69
C ARG A 23 15.14 8.06 8.19
N ALA A 24 16.03 8.70 8.94
CA ALA A 24 16.06 8.60 10.41
C ALA A 24 14.74 9.07 11.02
N ASN A 25 14.19 10.19 10.55
CA ASN A 25 12.89 10.70 10.99
C ASN A 25 11.75 9.74 10.61
N SER A 26 11.80 9.14 9.43
CA SER A 26 10.80 8.15 9.00
C SER A 26 10.89 6.87 9.83
N THR A 27 12.08 6.38 10.13
CA THR A 27 12.30 5.20 10.98
C THR A 27 11.84 5.47 12.42
N ALA A 28 12.19 6.63 12.99
CA ALA A 28 11.75 7.04 14.31
C ALA A 28 10.22 7.23 14.38
N ALA A 29 9.63 7.90 13.39
CA ALA A 29 8.18 8.07 13.32
C ALA A 29 7.45 6.74 13.10
N ASN A 30 8.03 5.81 12.32
CA ASN A 30 7.44 4.47 12.13
C ASN A 30 7.58 3.60 13.39
N SER A 31 8.59 3.84 14.25
CA SER A 31 8.76 3.10 15.51
C SER A 31 7.72 3.48 16.58
N SER A 32 7.14 4.68 16.51
CA SER A 32 6.14 5.17 17.46
C SER A 32 4.71 5.13 16.92
N LYS A 33 4.51 4.70 15.67
CA LYS A 33 3.20 4.57 15.04
C LYS A 33 2.68 3.15 15.27
N SER A 34 1.41 3.02 15.65
CA SER A 34 0.77 1.71 15.72
C SER A 34 0.86 1.02 14.35
N MET A 35 0.85 -0.31 14.36
CA MET A 35 0.83 -1.10 13.13
C MET A 35 -0.28 -0.62 12.17
N ASP A 36 -1.38 -0.06 12.65
CA ASP A 36 -2.48 0.45 11.83
C ASP A 36 -2.09 1.59 10.88
N ILE A 37 -1.09 2.42 11.24
CA ILE A 37 -0.63 3.53 10.37
C ILE A 37 0.27 3.03 9.22
N MET A 38 0.71 1.76 9.25
CA MET A 38 1.46 1.13 8.15
C MET A 38 0.56 0.44 7.11
N ASP A 39 -0.76 0.46 7.28
CA ASP A 39 -1.69 0.02 6.24
C ASP A 39 -1.89 1.13 5.18
N VAL A 40 -2.50 0.78 4.06
CA VAL A 40 -2.85 1.75 3.03
C VAL A 40 -3.88 2.76 3.54
N ASN A 41 -3.71 4.02 3.13
CA ASN A 41 -4.66 5.08 3.42
C ASN A 41 -6.04 4.77 2.78
N PRO A 42 -7.15 4.70 3.55
CA PRO A 42 -8.46 4.37 3.00
C PRO A 42 -8.95 5.33 1.91
N GLN A 43 -8.70 6.63 2.05
CA GLN A 43 -9.10 7.62 1.04
C GLN A 43 -8.34 7.42 -0.28
N ALA A 44 -7.07 7.01 -0.21
CA ALA A 44 -6.32 6.68 -1.42
C ALA A 44 -6.90 5.47 -2.14
N VAL A 45 -7.35 4.44 -1.40
CA VAL A 45 -8.02 3.28 -1.98
C VAL A 45 -9.30 3.68 -2.71
N THR A 46 -10.19 4.42 -2.04
CA THR A 46 -11.45 4.90 -2.65
C THR A 46 -11.18 5.77 -3.87
N ALA A 47 -10.23 6.71 -3.78
CA ALA A 47 -9.90 7.58 -4.91
C ALA A 47 -9.38 6.80 -6.14
N ILE A 48 -8.63 5.71 -5.93
CA ILE A 48 -8.15 4.86 -7.03
C ILE A 48 -9.31 4.07 -7.65
N LEU A 49 -10.19 3.49 -6.84
CA LEU A 49 -11.38 2.78 -7.32
C LEU A 49 -12.30 3.69 -8.13
N GLU A 50 -12.51 4.92 -7.66
CA GLU A 50 -13.35 5.91 -8.34
C GLU A 50 -12.71 6.42 -9.62
N LYS A 51 -11.42 6.77 -9.58
CA LYS A 51 -10.67 7.21 -10.76
C LYS A 51 -10.75 6.19 -11.89
N HIS A 52 -10.66 4.91 -11.57
CA HIS A 52 -10.67 3.82 -12.55
C HIS A 52 -12.06 3.24 -12.80
N HIS A 53 -13.10 3.72 -12.11
CA HIS A 53 -14.49 3.24 -12.21
C HIS A 53 -14.60 1.71 -12.01
N VAL A 54 -13.89 1.18 -11.00
CA VAL A 54 -13.87 -0.25 -10.66
C VAL A 54 -14.35 -0.47 -9.23
N GLN A 55 -14.93 -1.65 -8.97
CA GLN A 55 -15.39 -2.05 -7.62
C GLN A 55 -14.45 -3.03 -6.92
N TRP A 56 -13.38 -3.45 -7.58
CA TRP A 56 -12.43 -4.43 -7.04
C TRP A 56 -11.00 -3.91 -7.19
N LEU A 57 -10.25 -3.93 -6.09
CA LEU A 57 -8.82 -3.66 -6.05
C LEU A 57 -8.11 -4.86 -5.46
N ILE A 58 -7.16 -5.45 -6.20
CA ILE A 58 -6.27 -6.50 -5.69
C ILE A 58 -4.86 -5.92 -5.59
N HIS A 59 -4.23 -5.97 -4.41
CA HIS A 59 -2.86 -5.48 -4.20
C HIS A 59 -2.09 -6.30 -3.16
N GLY A 60 -0.77 -6.10 -3.07
CA GLY A 60 0.09 -6.69 -2.03
C GLY A 60 0.76 -5.61 -1.18
N HIS A 61 2.06 -5.79 -0.91
CA HIS A 61 2.97 -4.83 -0.26
C HIS A 61 2.74 -4.56 1.24
N THR A 62 1.53 -4.67 1.78
CA THR A 62 1.28 -4.47 3.22
C THR A 62 1.50 -5.73 4.05
N HIS A 63 1.63 -6.90 3.41
CA HIS A 63 1.78 -8.22 4.05
C HIS A 63 0.62 -8.58 5.01
N ARG A 64 -0.58 -8.03 4.77
CA ARG A 64 -1.78 -8.24 5.61
C ARG A 64 -2.90 -8.90 4.81
N PRO A 65 -2.88 -10.24 4.64
CA PRO A 65 -3.87 -10.93 3.82
C PRO A 65 -5.29 -10.70 4.35
N ALA A 66 -6.15 -10.09 3.55
CA ALA A 66 -7.54 -9.82 3.91
C ALA A 66 -8.37 -9.39 2.69
N ILE A 67 -9.69 -9.59 2.77
CA ILE A 67 -10.68 -8.99 1.85
C ILE A 67 -11.46 -7.96 2.66
N HIS A 68 -11.32 -6.69 2.30
CA HIS A 68 -12.03 -5.58 2.96
C HIS A 68 -13.17 -5.10 2.08
N GLN A 69 -14.38 -5.05 2.63
CA GLN A 69 -15.51 -4.36 2.00
C GLN A 69 -15.43 -2.86 2.32
N ILE A 70 -15.61 -2.03 1.29
CA ILE A 70 -15.58 -0.57 1.34
C ILE A 70 -16.65 0.01 0.40
N GLU A 71 -16.75 1.33 0.30
CA GLU A 71 -17.61 2.02 -0.66
C GLU A 71 -16.76 2.80 -1.67
N ALA A 72 -17.15 2.72 -2.94
CA ALA A 72 -16.59 3.51 -4.04
C ALA A 72 -17.63 3.60 -5.17
N ASN A 73 -17.63 4.71 -5.92
CA ASN A 73 -18.59 4.93 -7.01
C ASN A 73 -20.06 4.84 -6.54
N GLY A 74 -20.34 5.18 -5.28
CA GLY A 74 -21.68 5.06 -4.68
C GLY A 74 -22.20 3.63 -4.54
N MET A 75 -21.33 2.62 -4.64
CA MET A 75 -21.69 1.20 -4.54
C MET A 75 -20.71 0.44 -3.63
N PRO A 76 -21.09 -0.74 -3.11
CA PRO A 76 -20.15 -1.63 -2.44
C PRO A 76 -18.96 -1.99 -3.33
N ALA A 77 -17.77 -1.96 -2.76
CA ALA A 77 -16.50 -2.27 -3.41
C ALA A 77 -15.62 -3.11 -2.48
N PHE A 78 -14.57 -3.72 -3.03
CA PHE A 78 -13.72 -4.67 -2.32
C PHE A 78 -12.23 -4.40 -2.55
N ARG A 79 -11.47 -4.42 -1.47
CA ARG A 79 -10.00 -4.36 -1.46
C ARG A 79 -9.45 -5.71 -0.99
N VAL A 80 -8.85 -6.46 -1.90
CA VAL A 80 -8.20 -7.74 -1.63
C VAL A 80 -6.69 -7.51 -1.47
N VAL A 81 -6.15 -7.96 -0.35
CA VAL A 81 -4.74 -7.83 -0.01
C VAL A 81 -4.10 -9.22 -0.03
N LEU A 82 -3.04 -9.39 -0.84
CA LEU A 82 -2.26 -10.63 -0.86
C LEU A 82 -1.38 -10.76 0.37
N GLY A 83 -1.25 -12.00 0.86
CA GLY A 83 -0.23 -12.38 1.82
C GLY A 83 1.14 -12.46 1.16
N ALA A 84 2.19 -12.39 1.97
CA ALA A 84 3.55 -12.58 1.49
C ALA A 84 4.07 -13.97 1.79
N TRP A 85 4.96 -14.43 0.92
CA TRP A 85 5.44 -15.80 0.91
C TRP A 85 6.61 -16.00 1.87
N HIS A 86 6.36 -15.82 3.18
CA HIS A 86 7.39 -16.01 4.21
C HIS A 86 7.44 -17.47 4.69
N SER A 87 6.30 -18.02 5.10
CA SER A 87 6.17 -19.38 5.64
C SER A 87 5.29 -20.29 4.79
N GLU A 88 4.40 -19.70 3.99
CA GLU A 88 3.47 -20.36 3.08
C GLU A 88 3.27 -19.46 1.86
N GLY A 89 2.86 -20.04 0.74
CA GLY A 89 2.41 -19.30 -0.44
C GLY A 89 1.05 -18.64 -0.21
N SER A 90 0.76 -17.59 -0.96
CA SER A 90 -0.52 -16.87 -0.95
C SER A 90 -0.92 -16.51 -2.37
N MET A 91 -2.17 -16.80 -2.75
CA MET A 91 -2.75 -16.43 -4.04
C MET A 91 -4.16 -15.89 -3.89
N VAL A 92 -4.58 -15.09 -4.87
CA VAL A 92 -5.99 -14.73 -5.06
C VAL A 92 -6.50 -15.49 -6.28
N LYS A 93 -7.58 -16.24 -6.10
CA LYS A 93 -8.27 -16.97 -7.16
C LYS A 93 -9.56 -16.24 -7.48
N VAL A 94 -9.70 -15.81 -8.73
CA VAL A 94 -10.91 -15.16 -9.24
C VAL A 94 -11.58 -16.12 -10.20
N THR A 95 -12.84 -16.45 -9.93
CA THR A 95 -13.70 -17.21 -10.83
C THR A 95 -14.85 -16.35 -11.33
N LYS A 96 -15.76 -16.95 -12.09
CA LYS A 96 -17.00 -16.27 -12.47
C LYS A 96 -17.96 -16.06 -11.27
N ASP A 97 -17.82 -16.88 -10.24
CA ASP A 97 -18.77 -16.98 -9.12
C ASP A 97 -18.21 -16.32 -7.85
N ASP A 98 -16.88 -16.31 -7.67
CA ASP A 98 -16.23 -15.89 -6.42
C ASP A 98 -14.83 -15.28 -6.59
N VAL A 99 -14.38 -14.66 -5.49
CA VAL A 99 -13.00 -14.19 -5.28
C VAL A 99 -12.52 -14.75 -3.95
N GLU A 100 -11.52 -15.63 -4.00
CA GLU A 100 -10.98 -16.34 -2.85
C GLU A 100 -9.53 -15.93 -2.59
N LEU A 101 -9.17 -15.68 -1.33
CA LEU A 101 -7.80 -15.50 -0.88
C LEU A 101 -7.31 -16.80 -0.23
N ILE A 102 -6.33 -17.46 -0.84
CA ILE A 102 -5.95 -18.84 -0.52
C ILE A 102 -4.47 -18.91 -0.11
N PRO A 103 -4.17 -19.30 1.14
CA PRO A 103 -2.83 -19.72 1.53
C PRO A 103 -2.55 -21.17 1.09
N PHE A 104 -1.31 -21.51 0.78
CA PHE A 104 -0.91 -22.88 0.40
C PHE A 104 0.52 -23.23 0.84
N PRO A 105 0.83 -24.50 1.17
CA PRO A 105 2.18 -24.91 1.52
C PRO A 105 3.12 -24.86 0.30
N PHE A 106 4.43 -24.74 0.54
CA PHE A 106 5.46 -24.78 -0.50
C PHE A 106 5.62 -26.16 -1.14
#